data_AF-A0A7X9E255-F1
#
_entry.id   AF-A0A7X9E255-F1
#
_cell.length_a   1.000
_cell.length_b   1.000
_cell.length_c   1.000
_cell.angle_alpha   90.00
_cell.angle_beta   90.00
_cell.angle_gamma   90.00
#
_symmetry.space_group_name_H-M   'P 1'
#
loop_
_entity.id
_entity.type
_entity.pdbx_description
1 polymer ?
#
loop_
_entity_poly.entity_id
_entity_poly.type
_entity_poly.pdbx_seq_one_letter_code
_entity_poly.pdbx_strand_id
1 'polypeptide(L)'
;MIIKKKRIREIEAYLSFLKEGEKFYVGTKNYIQFQKKLVEIGFSKDVEIGETVLPSFLMGPISYFNSAGKYRKLKSKPMETAYRVGEWHWKDWGGHDHYKLVDIPYKRYPREFIKPPSIELQIKSNDIIASCSPFIYVKEEYENIKHTINLFLEIFGECEILKDNLDSYSHIPIKRLNWEVLPEGKYPWVKLNTQLLPVISRVREGNRSVVLGRLEILSSRNPNFIALGRSGFSGYIVYGFENINLFILESVYYGNATYIFDKDWEEFSKLTKAEILEESLQFARIIHTSGWENELRKIFNEQQATLFNQSA
;
A
#
# COMPACT_ATOMS: atom_id res chain seq x y z
N MET A 1 -4.23 -5.82 7.11
CA MET A 1 -3.57 -5.93 5.79
C MET A 1 -4.47 -5.28 4.74
N ILE A 2 -4.00 -4.20 4.09
CA ILE A 2 -4.76 -3.52 3.02
C ILE A 2 -4.33 -4.08 1.65
N ILE A 3 -5.30 -4.52 0.86
CA ILE A 3 -5.14 -4.99 -0.51
C ILE A 3 -5.54 -3.85 -1.45
N LYS A 4 -4.57 -3.26 -2.16
CA LYS A 4 -4.81 -2.24 -3.21
C LYS A 4 -4.45 -2.80 -4.58
N LYS A 5 -5.43 -3.24 -5.36
CA LYS A 5 -5.26 -3.78 -6.72
C LYS A 5 -6.52 -3.56 -7.55
N LYS A 6 -6.39 -3.69 -8.88
CA LYS A 6 -7.57 -3.69 -9.78
C LYS A 6 -8.42 -4.96 -9.64
N ARG A 7 -7.79 -6.11 -9.41
CA ARG A 7 -8.41 -7.42 -9.14
C ARG A 7 -7.38 -8.43 -8.67
N ILE A 8 -7.84 -9.48 -8.01
CA ILE A 8 -7.08 -10.68 -7.68
C ILE A 8 -7.56 -11.88 -8.49
N ARG A 9 -6.66 -12.84 -8.72
CA ARG A 9 -6.95 -14.12 -9.39
C ARG A 9 -6.90 -15.29 -8.41
N GLU A 10 -5.89 -15.28 -7.56
CA GLU A 10 -5.65 -16.26 -6.50
C GLU A 10 -5.90 -15.60 -5.14
N ILE A 11 -6.67 -16.25 -4.27
CA ILE A 11 -6.95 -15.75 -2.91
C ILE A 11 -5.90 -16.19 -1.90
N GLU A 12 -5.23 -17.32 -2.14
CA GLU A 12 -4.32 -17.97 -1.20
C GLU A 12 -3.13 -17.06 -0.85
N ALA A 13 -2.61 -16.33 -1.82
CA ALA A 13 -1.54 -15.34 -1.62
C ALA A 13 -1.92 -14.20 -0.66
N TYR A 14 -3.21 -13.97 -0.44
CA TYR A 14 -3.74 -12.91 0.41
C TYR A 14 -4.32 -13.41 1.73
N LEU A 15 -4.60 -14.72 1.83
CA LEU A 15 -5.29 -15.33 2.95
C LEU A 15 -4.47 -16.43 3.61
N SER A 16 -3.20 -16.61 3.23
CA SER A 16 -2.31 -17.65 3.77
C SER A 16 -2.07 -17.58 5.28
N PHE A 17 -2.40 -16.47 5.92
CA PHE A 17 -2.31 -16.29 7.38
C PHE A 17 -3.56 -16.80 8.13
N LEU A 18 -4.67 -17.05 7.43
CA LEU A 18 -5.89 -17.60 8.02
C LEU A 18 -5.76 -19.10 8.19
N LYS A 19 -6.32 -19.62 9.29
CA LYS A 19 -6.46 -21.05 9.50
C LYS A 19 -7.74 -21.56 8.86
N GLU A 20 -7.72 -22.80 8.38
CA GLU A 20 -8.92 -23.45 7.82
C GLU A 20 -10.04 -23.46 8.87
N GLY A 21 -11.25 -23.05 8.48
CA GLY A 21 -12.40 -22.89 9.37
C GLY A 21 -12.48 -21.55 10.14
N GLU A 22 -11.49 -20.66 9.99
CA GLU A 22 -11.52 -19.34 10.63
C GLU A 22 -12.56 -18.41 9.98
N LYS A 23 -13.26 -17.62 10.81
CA LYS A 23 -14.26 -16.64 10.37
C LYS A 23 -13.64 -15.26 10.18
N PHE A 24 -13.98 -14.61 9.08
CA PHE A 24 -13.48 -13.27 8.75
C PHE A 24 -14.48 -12.50 7.89
N TYR A 25 -14.33 -11.18 7.84
CA TYR A 25 -15.05 -10.30 6.92
C TYR A 25 -14.12 -9.73 5.86
N VAL A 26 -14.66 -9.44 4.69
CA VAL A 26 -14.01 -8.58 3.70
C VAL A 26 -14.64 -7.20 3.84
N GLY A 27 -13.83 -6.18 4.06
CA GLY A 27 -14.33 -4.82 4.31
C GLY A 27 -13.35 -3.74 3.91
N THR A 28 -13.69 -2.49 4.17
CA THR A 28 -12.73 -1.38 4.21
C THR A 28 -12.99 -0.54 5.45
N LYS A 29 -11.90 -0.07 6.06
CA LYS A 29 -11.94 0.96 7.09
C LYS A 29 -11.93 2.34 6.42
N ASN A 30 -12.24 3.38 7.19
CA ASN A 30 -12.32 4.75 6.70
C ASN A 30 -13.16 4.90 5.43
N TYR A 31 -14.37 4.33 5.42
CA TYR A 31 -15.24 4.45 4.25
C TYR A 31 -15.65 5.91 3.96
N ILE A 32 -15.46 6.81 4.93
CA ILE A 32 -15.77 8.24 4.82
C ILE A 32 -15.04 8.87 3.63
N GLN A 33 -13.83 8.41 3.29
CA GLN A 33 -13.10 8.87 2.10
C GLN A 33 -13.81 8.51 0.78
N PHE A 34 -14.81 7.63 0.82
CA PHE A 34 -15.56 7.11 -0.33
C PHE A 34 -17.04 7.55 -0.36
N GLN A 35 -17.43 8.63 0.34
CA GLN A 35 -18.82 9.11 0.40
C GLN A 35 -19.58 9.12 -0.94
N LYS A 36 -18.94 9.64 -2.01
CA LYS A 36 -19.57 9.66 -3.35
C LYS A 36 -19.91 8.25 -3.84
N LYS A 37 -19.00 7.29 -3.64
CA LYS A 37 -19.18 5.90 -4.06
C LYS A 37 -20.27 5.22 -3.23
N LEU A 38 -20.41 5.52 -1.94
CA LEU A 38 -21.49 4.95 -1.11
C LEU A 38 -22.86 5.23 -1.71
N VAL A 39 -23.11 6.48 -2.11
CA VAL A 39 -24.36 6.87 -2.77
C VAL A 39 -24.53 6.17 -4.12
N GLU A 40 -23.46 6.05 -4.91
CA GLU A 40 -23.49 5.34 -6.22
C GLU A 40 -23.77 3.83 -6.07
N ILE A 41 -23.28 3.21 -4.99
CA ILE A 41 -23.51 1.79 -4.65
C ILE A 41 -24.97 1.56 -4.22
N GLY A 42 -25.61 2.57 -3.63
CA GLY A 42 -27.02 2.52 -3.22
C GLY A 42 -27.29 2.87 -1.76
N PHE A 43 -26.28 3.29 -0.98
CA PHE A 43 -26.49 3.76 0.38
C PHE A 43 -27.18 5.12 0.42
N SER A 44 -27.84 5.40 1.54
CA SER A 44 -28.37 6.71 1.88
C SER A 44 -27.27 7.78 1.95
N LYS A 45 -27.64 9.05 1.84
CA LYS A 45 -26.69 10.17 1.96
C LYS A 45 -26.13 10.29 3.37
N ASP A 46 -27.00 10.07 4.35
CA ASP A 46 -26.69 10.10 5.78
C ASP A 46 -26.67 8.66 6.28
N VAL A 47 -25.56 7.96 6.01
CA VAL A 47 -25.41 6.53 6.32
C VAL A 47 -25.60 6.24 7.81
N GLU A 48 -26.41 5.23 8.09
CA GLU A 48 -26.65 4.74 9.46
C GLU A 48 -25.97 3.38 9.68
N ILE A 49 -25.56 3.12 10.92
CA ILE A 49 -25.01 1.81 11.30
C ILE A 49 -26.10 0.76 11.10
N GLY A 50 -25.76 -0.33 10.41
CA GLY A 50 -26.67 -1.42 10.08
C GLY A 50 -27.31 -1.29 8.69
N GLU A 51 -27.20 -0.13 8.04
CA GLU A 51 -27.65 0.03 6.66
C GLU A 51 -26.96 -1.01 5.77
N THR A 52 -27.75 -1.72 4.96
CA THR A 52 -27.30 -2.84 4.14
C THR A 52 -27.83 -2.66 2.73
N VAL A 53 -26.95 -2.81 1.74
CA VAL A 53 -27.31 -2.68 0.34
C VAL A 53 -26.69 -3.79 -0.49
N LEU A 54 -27.41 -4.22 -1.53
CA LEU A 54 -26.83 -4.96 -2.63
C LEU A 54 -26.18 -3.94 -3.59
N PRO A 55 -24.84 -3.99 -3.82
CA PRO A 55 -24.18 -3.00 -4.66
C PRO A 55 -24.79 -2.85 -6.04
N SER A 56 -24.99 -1.60 -6.46
CA SER A 56 -25.46 -1.23 -7.78
C SER A 56 -24.63 -1.87 -8.90
N PHE A 57 -25.32 -2.42 -9.91
CA PHE A 57 -24.68 -3.03 -11.08
C PHE A 57 -23.89 -2.05 -11.95
N LEU A 58 -24.07 -0.74 -11.73
CA LEU A 58 -23.45 0.32 -12.52
C LEU A 58 -21.97 0.56 -12.19
N MET A 59 -21.47 0.03 -11.07
CA MET A 59 -20.08 0.24 -10.64
C MET A 59 -19.06 -0.44 -11.56
N GLY A 60 -19.44 -1.54 -12.21
CA GLY A 60 -18.57 -2.26 -13.13
C GLY A 60 -18.98 -3.72 -13.37
N PRO A 61 -18.18 -4.47 -14.15
CA PRO A 61 -18.50 -5.85 -14.52
C PRO A 61 -18.64 -6.82 -13.33
N ILE A 62 -17.92 -6.61 -12.23
CA ILE A 62 -17.99 -7.47 -11.05
C ILE A 62 -19.27 -7.19 -10.27
N SER A 63 -19.63 -5.92 -10.11
CA SER A 63 -20.88 -5.48 -9.50
C SER A 63 -22.10 -5.88 -10.33
N TYR A 64 -21.99 -5.86 -11.67
CA TYR A 64 -23.00 -6.42 -12.57
C TYR A 64 -23.16 -7.92 -12.35
N PHE A 65 -22.06 -8.68 -12.28
CA PHE A 65 -22.15 -10.10 -11.97
C PHE A 65 -22.73 -10.37 -10.58
N ASN A 66 -22.42 -9.52 -9.59
CA ASN A 66 -22.92 -9.63 -8.23
C ASN A 66 -24.44 -9.54 -8.14
N SER A 67 -25.07 -8.70 -8.95
CA SER A 67 -26.50 -8.39 -8.87
C SER A 67 -27.34 -9.09 -9.95
N ALA A 68 -26.85 -9.13 -11.19
CA ALA A 68 -27.58 -9.67 -12.34
C ALA A 68 -27.13 -11.08 -12.76
N GLY A 69 -26.01 -11.57 -12.25
CA GLY A 69 -25.40 -12.82 -12.67
C GLY A 69 -24.69 -12.68 -14.02
N LYS A 70 -24.37 -13.82 -14.66
CA LYS A 70 -23.70 -13.81 -15.97
C LYS A 70 -24.07 -15.02 -16.81
N TYR A 71 -23.82 -14.91 -18.10
CA TYR A 71 -24.03 -16.01 -19.04
C TYR A 71 -22.70 -16.61 -19.50
N ARG A 72 -22.54 -17.92 -19.32
CA ARG A 72 -21.42 -18.69 -19.86
C ARG A 72 -21.79 -19.28 -21.21
N LYS A 73 -20.99 -18.98 -22.24
CA LYS A 73 -21.20 -19.53 -23.60
C LYS A 73 -20.74 -20.99 -23.66
N LEU A 74 -21.61 -21.90 -24.07
CA LEU A 74 -21.32 -23.32 -24.26
C LEU A 74 -20.84 -23.57 -25.69
N LYS A 75 -19.55 -23.31 -25.95
CA LYS A 75 -18.94 -23.45 -27.29
C LYS A 75 -18.87 -24.91 -27.80
N SER A 76 -19.00 -25.89 -26.91
CA SER A 76 -19.00 -27.31 -27.25
C SER A 76 -20.34 -27.80 -27.84
N LYS A 77 -21.41 -27.02 -27.70
CA LYS A 77 -22.74 -27.36 -28.24
C LYS A 77 -23.00 -26.65 -29.57
N PRO A 78 -23.80 -27.24 -30.48
CA PRO A 78 -24.20 -26.58 -31.72
C PRO A 78 -24.97 -25.29 -31.43
N MET A 79 -24.91 -24.33 -32.37
CA MET A 79 -25.57 -23.03 -32.23
C MET A 79 -27.09 -23.17 -32.28
N GLU A 80 -27.78 -22.52 -31.34
CA GLU A 80 -29.23 -22.38 -31.30
C GLU A 80 -29.70 -21.15 -32.10
N THR A 81 -30.94 -21.19 -32.58
CA THR A 81 -31.61 -19.97 -33.07
C THR A 81 -32.10 -19.19 -31.87
N ALA A 82 -31.73 -17.92 -31.78
CA ALA A 82 -32.26 -16.97 -30.82
C ALA A 82 -32.86 -15.78 -31.55
N TYR A 83 -33.67 -14.98 -30.86
CA TYR A 83 -34.37 -13.84 -31.43
C TYR A 83 -33.92 -12.56 -30.73
N ARG A 84 -33.87 -11.47 -31.50
CA ARG A 84 -33.75 -10.10 -30.98
C ARG A 84 -34.87 -9.26 -31.57
N VAL A 85 -35.45 -8.38 -30.79
CA VAL A 85 -36.43 -7.42 -31.30
C VAL A 85 -35.67 -6.34 -32.09
N GLY A 86 -36.14 -6.05 -33.30
CA GLY A 86 -35.71 -4.91 -34.10
C GLY A 86 -36.92 -4.08 -34.53
N GLU A 87 -36.70 -2.80 -34.78
CA GLU A 87 -37.70 -1.95 -35.41
C GLU A 87 -37.54 -2.03 -36.92
N TRP A 88 -38.61 -2.43 -37.61
CA TRP A 88 -38.70 -2.43 -39.04
C TRP A 88 -39.38 -1.14 -39.48
N HIS A 89 -38.68 -0.35 -40.29
CA HIS A 89 -39.16 0.91 -40.85
C HIS A 89 -39.36 0.77 -42.35
N TRP A 90 -40.51 1.22 -42.86
CA TRP A 90 -40.80 1.26 -44.29
C TRP A 90 -41.72 2.43 -44.65
N LYS A 91 -41.70 2.83 -45.93
CA LYS A 91 -42.65 3.80 -46.47
C LYS A 91 -43.73 3.11 -47.27
N ASP A 92 -44.97 3.58 -47.13
CA ASP A 92 -46.05 3.15 -48.02
C ASP A 92 -45.97 3.85 -49.39
N TRP A 93 -46.85 3.46 -50.32
CA TRP A 93 -46.93 4.04 -51.66
C TRP A 93 -47.31 5.52 -51.66
N GLY A 94 -47.92 6.03 -50.57
CA GLY A 94 -48.23 7.44 -50.37
C GLY A 94 -47.08 8.24 -49.74
N GLY A 95 -45.97 7.58 -49.40
CA GLY A 95 -44.79 8.21 -48.80
C GLY A 95 -44.85 8.34 -47.27
N HIS A 96 -45.86 7.77 -46.60
CA HIS A 96 -45.95 7.80 -45.14
C HIS A 96 -45.03 6.75 -44.50
N ASP A 97 -44.39 7.12 -43.39
CA ASP A 97 -43.53 6.23 -42.61
C ASP A 97 -44.34 5.31 -41.70
N HIS A 98 -43.98 4.02 -41.72
CA HIS A 98 -44.56 2.97 -40.87
C HIS A 98 -43.44 2.26 -40.09
N TYR A 99 -43.76 1.86 -38.85
CA TYR A 99 -42.83 1.21 -37.93
C TYR A 99 -43.48 -0.04 -37.34
N LYS A 100 -42.69 -1.11 -37.19
CA LYS A 100 -43.15 -2.34 -36.56
C LYS A 100 -42.02 -3.02 -35.79
N LEU A 101 -42.29 -3.43 -34.57
CA LEU A 101 -41.38 -4.30 -33.83
C LEU A 101 -41.47 -5.73 -34.39
N VAL A 102 -40.32 -6.28 -34.78
CA VAL A 102 -40.20 -7.61 -35.37
C VAL A 102 -39.12 -8.43 -34.67
N ASP A 103 -39.34 -9.74 -34.57
CA ASP A 103 -38.34 -10.68 -34.05
C ASP A 103 -37.39 -11.11 -35.16
N ILE A 104 -36.12 -10.73 -35.03
CA ILE A 104 -35.07 -11.05 -35.99
C ILE A 104 -34.31 -12.30 -35.50
N PRO A 105 -34.40 -13.45 -36.20
CA PRO A 105 -33.67 -14.65 -35.81
C PRO A 105 -32.17 -14.49 -36.09
N TYR A 106 -31.34 -15.02 -35.19
CA TYR A 106 -29.89 -15.13 -35.38
C TYR A 106 -29.36 -16.39 -34.69
N LYS A 107 -28.22 -16.90 -35.16
CA LYS A 107 -27.56 -18.05 -34.53
C LYS A 107 -26.66 -17.58 -33.39
N ARG A 108 -26.71 -18.27 -32.25
CA ARG A 108 -25.76 -18.07 -31.14
C ARG A 108 -25.38 -19.39 -30.49
N TYR A 109 -24.24 -19.43 -29.81
CA TYR A 109 -23.93 -20.55 -28.91
C TYR A 109 -24.92 -20.56 -27.73
N PRO A 110 -25.43 -21.74 -27.33
CA PRO A 110 -26.22 -21.88 -26.11
C PRO A 110 -25.50 -21.26 -24.92
N ARG A 111 -26.26 -20.64 -24.02
CA ARG A 111 -25.71 -19.97 -22.85
C ARG A 111 -26.30 -20.59 -21.59
N GLU A 112 -25.43 -20.83 -20.63
CA GLU A 112 -25.81 -21.25 -19.29
C GLU A 112 -25.82 -20.03 -18.38
N PHE A 113 -26.92 -19.82 -17.67
CA PHE A 113 -27.03 -18.74 -16.71
C PHE A 113 -26.34 -19.14 -15.39
N ILE A 114 -25.37 -18.35 -14.99
CA ILE A 114 -24.72 -18.43 -13.68
C ILE A 114 -25.40 -17.41 -12.79
N LYS A 115 -26.00 -17.90 -11.70
CA LYS A 115 -26.72 -17.08 -10.73
C LYS A 115 -25.79 -16.02 -10.12
N PRO A 116 -26.31 -14.83 -9.80
CA PRO A 116 -25.56 -13.82 -9.07
C PRO A 116 -25.13 -14.34 -7.69
N PRO A 117 -23.91 -14.01 -7.22
CA PRO A 117 -23.49 -14.22 -5.84
C PRO A 117 -24.31 -13.41 -4.82
N SER A 118 -24.89 -12.27 -5.24
CA SER A 118 -25.74 -11.40 -4.41
C SER A 118 -25.11 -11.00 -3.07
N ILE A 119 -23.82 -10.65 -3.08
CA ILE A 119 -23.11 -10.23 -1.88
C ILE A 119 -23.55 -8.82 -1.49
N GLU A 120 -24.14 -8.69 -0.31
CA GLU A 120 -24.56 -7.41 0.28
C GLU A 120 -23.45 -6.81 1.14
N LEU A 121 -23.38 -5.48 1.15
CA LEU A 121 -22.48 -4.70 1.97
C LEU A 121 -23.25 -4.01 3.09
N GLN A 122 -22.68 -3.97 4.28
CA GLN A 122 -23.30 -3.37 5.46
C GLN A 122 -22.35 -2.38 6.15
N ILE A 123 -22.89 -1.26 6.63
CA ILE A 123 -22.20 -0.36 7.55
C ILE A 123 -22.16 -1.04 8.93
N LYS A 124 -20.99 -1.55 9.32
CA LYS A 124 -20.81 -2.27 10.58
C LYS A 124 -20.49 -1.36 11.77
N SER A 125 -19.86 -0.22 11.51
CA SER A 125 -19.53 0.81 12.50
C SER A 125 -19.35 2.16 11.80
N ASN A 126 -19.14 3.25 12.56
CA ASN A 126 -18.93 4.60 12.03
C ASN A 126 -17.82 4.72 10.97
N ASP A 127 -16.90 3.75 10.91
CA ASP A 127 -15.74 3.80 10.04
C ASP A 127 -15.60 2.56 9.14
N ILE A 128 -16.45 1.53 9.31
CA ILE A 128 -16.27 0.23 8.67
C ILE A 128 -17.49 -0.14 7.83
N ILE A 129 -17.22 -0.41 6.55
CA ILE A 129 -18.14 -1.12 5.66
C ILE A 129 -17.56 -2.50 5.35
N ALA A 130 -18.38 -3.54 5.47
CA ALA A 130 -17.95 -4.92 5.26
C ALA A 130 -19.04 -5.75 4.57
N SER A 131 -18.72 -6.98 4.18
CA SER A 131 -19.73 -7.97 3.82
C SER A 131 -20.76 -8.12 4.94
N CYS A 132 -22.03 -8.29 4.56
CA CYS A 132 -23.13 -8.43 5.53
C CYS A 132 -22.88 -9.61 6.49
N SER A 133 -22.45 -10.75 5.94
CA SER A 133 -22.10 -11.97 6.70
C SER A 133 -20.59 -12.24 6.67
N PRO A 134 -20.06 -12.94 7.70
CA PRO A 134 -18.68 -13.41 7.70
C PRO A 134 -18.51 -14.59 6.74
N PHE A 135 -17.33 -14.70 6.16
CA PHE A 135 -16.88 -15.88 5.43
C PHE A 135 -16.18 -16.85 6.37
N ILE A 136 -16.22 -18.14 6.03
CA ILE A 136 -15.42 -19.19 6.64
C ILE A 136 -14.31 -19.54 5.67
N TYR A 137 -13.05 -19.59 6.12
CA TYR A 137 -11.93 -19.95 5.26
C TYR A 137 -11.91 -21.45 4.97
N VAL A 138 -12.65 -21.87 3.94
CA VAL A 138 -12.75 -23.25 3.42
C VAL A 138 -12.80 -23.23 1.88
N LYS A 139 -12.36 -24.30 1.22
CA LYS A 139 -12.21 -24.36 -0.25
C LYS A 139 -13.50 -24.11 -1.00
N GLU A 140 -14.63 -24.52 -0.45
CA GLU A 140 -15.95 -24.37 -1.04
C GLU A 140 -16.33 -22.88 -1.20
N GLU A 141 -15.86 -22.02 -0.30
CA GLU A 141 -16.14 -20.58 -0.30
C GLU A 141 -15.13 -19.76 -1.12
N TYR A 142 -14.10 -20.38 -1.70
CA TYR A 142 -13.01 -19.65 -2.35
C TYR A 142 -13.49 -18.76 -3.49
N GLU A 143 -14.46 -19.22 -4.28
CA GLU A 143 -15.02 -18.42 -5.39
C GLU A 143 -15.82 -17.22 -4.87
N ASN A 144 -16.59 -17.39 -3.78
CA ASN A 144 -17.37 -16.31 -3.16
C ASN A 144 -16.46 -15.28 -2.48
N ILE A 145 -15.43 -15.74 -1.77
CA ILE A 145 -14.40 -14.89 -1.15
C ILE A 145 -13.67 -14.09 -2.24
N LYS A 146 -13.22 -14.75 -3.31
CA LYS A 146 -12.56 -14.11 -4.45
C LYS A 146 -13.46 -13.07 -5.11
N HIS A 147 -14.73 -13.40 -5.32
CA HIS A 147 -15.71 -12.48 -5.88
C HIS A 147 -15.90 -11.27 -4.98
N THR A 148 -16.05 -11.47 -3.67
CA THR A 148 -16.23 -10.39 -2.70
C THR A 148 -15.02 -9.48 -2.62
N ILE A 149 -13.80 -10.02 -2.56
CA ILE A 149 -12.58 -9.19 -2.61
C ILE A 149 -12.56 -8.36 -3.90
N ASN A 150 -12.83 -8.97 -5.05
CA ASN A 150 -12.87 -8.26 -6.32
C ASN A 150 -13.99 -7.20 -6.37
N LEU A 151 -15.13 -7.44 -5.71
CA LEU A 151 -16.23 -6.48 -5.59
C LEU A 151 -15.78 -5.24 -4.82
N PHE A 152 -15.14 -5.41 -3.67
CA PHE A 152 -14.56 -4.30 -2.91
C PHE A 152 -13.47 -3.56 -3.69
N LEU A 153 -12.60 -4.27 -4.40
CA LEU A 153 -11.56 -3.66 -5.22
C LEU A 153 -12.13 -2.86 -6.41
N GLU A 154 -13.21 -3.33 -7.04
CA GLU A 154 -13.88 -2.59 -8.13
C GLU A 154 -14.54 -1.32 -7.58
N ILE A 155 -15.20 -1.43 -6.44
CA ILE A 155 -15.94 -0.34 -5.82
C ILE A 155 -14.97 0.68 -5.21
N PHE A 156 -14.18 0.29 -4.21
CA PHE A 156 -13.37 1.20 -3.40
C PHE A 156 -11.94 1.37 -3.92
N GLY A 157 -11.43 0.42 -4.70
CA GLY A 157 -10.02 0.36 -5.12
C GLY A 157 -9.11 -0.30 -4.07
N GLU A 158 -9.66 -0.59 -2.90
CA GLU A 158 -8.97 -1.25 -1.79
C GLU A 158 -9.93 -2.10 -0.96
N CYS A 159 -9.38 -3.08 -0.26
CA CYS A 159 -10.08 -3.85 0.75
C CYS A 159 -9.14 -4.34 1.85
N GLU A 160 -9.71 -4.69 2.99
CA GLU A 160 -9.07 -5.29 4.14
C GLU A 160 -9.76 -6.61 4.50
N ILE A 161 -8.97 -7.51 5.07
CA ILE A 161 -9.48 -8.69 5.76
C ILE A 161 -9.60 -8.32 7.23
N LEU A 162 -10.81 -8.45 7.75
CA LEU A 162 -11.17 -8.13 9.13
C LEU A 162 -11.50 -9.43 9.88
N LYS A 163 -11.09 -9.52 11.14
CA LYS A 163 -11.46 -10.61 12.04
C LYS A 163 -12.96 -10.60 12.32
N ASP A 164 -13.46 -11.65 12.98
CA ASP A 164 -14.87 -11.73 13.39
C ASP A 164 -15.30 -10.56 14.30
N ASN A 165 -14.36 -10.00 15.07
CA ASN A 165 -14.56 -8.79 15.89
C ASN A 165 -14.34 -7.47 15.13
N LEU A 166 -14.19 -7.52 13.80
CA LEU A 166 -13.95 -6.39 12.89
C LEU A 166 -12.56 -5.71 13.03
N ASP A 167 -11.65 -6.28 13.82
CA ASP A 167 -10.28 -5.81 13.88
C ASP A 167 -9.51 -6.19 12.61
N SER A 168 -8.57 -5.35 12.20
CA SER A 168 -7.69 -5.69 11.07
C SER A 168 -6.76 -6.82 11.50
N TYR A 169 -6.49 -7.77 10.60
CA TYR A 169 -5.33 -8.65 10.78
C TYR A 169 -4.07 -7.77 10.76
N SER A 170 -3.39 -7.70 11.90
CA SER A 170 -2.19 -6.90 12.10
C SER A 170 -1.14 -7.32 11.07
N HIS A 171 -0.51 -6.31 10.44
CA HIS A 171 0.64 -6.57 9.59
C HIS A 171 1.68 -7.32 10.41
N ILE A 172 2.16 -8.46 9.90
CA ILE A 172 3.49 -8.91 10.30
C ILE A 172 4.41 -7.73 9.97
N PRO A 173 5.05 -7.09 10.96
CA PRO A 173 5.90 -5.94 10.69
C PRO A 173 6.97 -6.39 9.71
N ILE A 174 7.05 -5.74 8.55
CA ILE A 174 8.13 -6.00 7.60
C ILE A 174 9.41 -5.57 8.30
N LYS A 175 10.16 -6.55 8.82
CA LYS A 175 11.46 -6.31 9.45
C LYS A 175 12.47 -6.02 8.35
N ARG A 176 12.62 -4.75 7.98
CA ARG A 176 13.67 -4.31 7.04
C ARG A 176 15.02 -4.39 7.76
N LEU A 177 15.84 -5.38 7.41
CA LEU A 177 17.19 -5.57 7.99
C LEU A 177 18.24 -4.67 7.32
N ASN A 178 17.84 -3.48 6.86
CA ASN A 178 18.70 -2.51 6.18
C ASN A 178 19.71 -1.86 7.13
N TRP A 179 19.47 -1.92 8.44
CA TRP A 179 20.29 -1.28 9.46
C TRP A 179 20.61 -2.28 10.57
N GLU A 180 21.83 -2.21 11.05
CA GLU A 180 22.29 -2.88 12.26
C GLU A 180 22.61 -1.82 13.30
N VAL A 181 21.69 -1.61 14.23
CA VAL A 181 21.90 -0.71 15.37
C VAL A 181 22.91 -1.37 16.29
N LEU A 182 23.99 -0.66 16.61
CA LEU A 182 24.98 -1.15 17.56
C LEU A 182 24.35 -1.23 18.97
N PRO A 183 24.74 -2.23 19.80
CA PRO A 183 24.20 -2.38 21.15
C PRO A 183 24.31 -1.09 21.96
N GLU A 184 23.36 -0.83 22.85
CA GLU A 184 23.41 0.35 23.71
C GLU A 184 24.71 0.38 24.54
N GLY A 185 25.34 1.56 24.59
CA GLY A 185 26.58 1.77 25.32
C GLY A 185 27.41 2.92 24.77
N LYS A 186 28.38 3.38 25.56
CA LYS A 186 29.35 4.37 25.08
C LYS A 186 30.33 3.71 24.10
N TYR A 187 30.53 4.36 22.96
CA TYR A 187 31.49 3.94 21.93
C TYR A 187 32.64 4.94 21.83
N PRO A 188 33.66 4.88 22.72
CA PRO A 188 34.90 5.62 22.50
C PRO A 188 35.47 5.29 21.11
N TRP A 189 36.06 6.29 20.45
CA TRP A 189 36.52 6.19 19.06
C TRP A 189 37.35 4.93 18.77
N VAL A 190 38.24 4.54 19.69
CA VAL A 190 39.06 3.32 19.56
C VAL A 190 38.21 2.05 19.38
N LYS A 191 37.14 1.91 20.18
CA LYS A 191 36.23 0.76 20.12
C LYS A 191 35.36 0.82 18.86
N LEU A 192 34.86 2.01 18.53
CA LEU A 192 34.01 2.21 17.36
C LEU A 192 34.78 1.95 16.06
N ASN A 193 35.99 2.50 15.93
CA ASN A 193 36.85 2.31 14.77
C ASN A 193 37.05 0.81 14.47
N THR A 194 37.27 0.00 15.51
CA THR A 194 37.39 -1.46 15.39
C THR A 194 36.12 -2.09 14.78
N GLN A 195 34.93 -1.64 15.19
CA GLN A 195 33.66 -2.11 14.64
C GLN A 195 33.39 -1.59 13.22
N LEU A 196 33.96 -0.43 12.85
CA LEU A 196 33.84 0.16 11.52
C LEU A 196 34.87 -0.39 10.52
N LEU A 197 35.91 -1.11 10.96
CA LEU A 197 36.93 -1.72 10.09
C LEU A 197 36.36 -2.51 8.89
N PRO A 198 35.31 -3.33 9.02
CA PRO A 198 34.74 -4.07 7.89
C PRO A 198 34.17 -3.15 6.80
N VAL A 199 33.78 -1.93 7.16
CA VAL A 199 33.25 -0.91 6.25
C VAL A 199 34.38 -0.06 5.68
N ILE A 200 35.31 0.40 6.53
CA ILE A 200 36.44 1.27 6.17
C ILE A 200 37.45 0.54 5.28
N SER A 201 37.69 -0.75 5.51
CA SER A 201 38.64 -1.57 4.72
C SER A 201 38.27 -1.63 3.23
N ARG A 202 37.00 -1.46 2.89
CA ARG A 202 36.48 -1.42 1.51
C ARG A 202 36.78 -0.11 0.79
N VAL A 203 37.15 0.94 1.52
CA VAL A 203 37.56 2.23 0.96
C VAL A 203 39.01 2.13 0.45
N ARG A 204 39.28 2.75 -0.71
CA ARG A 204 40.64 2.88 -1.27
C ARG A 204 41.58 3.54 -0.26
N GLU A 205 42.78 3.02 -0.14
CA GLU A 205 43.75 3.39 0.89
C GLU A 205 44.00 4.91 1.00
N GLY A 206 44.19 5.60 -0.13
CA GLY A 206 44.40 7.05 -0.16
C GLY A 206 43.24 7.90 0.37
N ASN A 207 42.02 7.35 0.45
CA ASN A 207 40.84 8.06 0.97
C ASN A 207 40.51 7.69 2.42
N ARG A 208 41.18 6.69 3.00
CA ARG A 208 40.83 6.16 4.33
C ARG A 208 41.02 7.20 5.42
N SER A 209 42.10 7.99 5.40
CA SER A 209 42.37 9.03 6.39
C SER A 209 41.27 10.10 6.43
N VAL A 210 40.79 10.52 5.26
CA VAL A 210 39.73 11.53 5.13
C VAL A 210 38.40 10.97 5.65
N VAL A 211 38.07 9.73 5.31
CA VAL A 211 36.87 9.05 5.82
C VAL A 211 36.95 8.89 7.34
N LEU A 212 38.09 8.43 7.87
CA LEU A 212 38.31 8.27 9.31
C LEU A 212 38.11 9.59 10.05
N GLY A 213 38.68 10.70 9.54
CA GLY A 213 38.50 12.02 10.15
C GLY A 213 37.03 12.44 10.25
N ARG A 214 36.22 12.22 9.20
CA ARG A 214 34.78 12.55 9.25
C ARG A 214 34.02 11.69 10.24
N LEU A 215 34.32 10.39 10.28
CA LEU A 215 33.70 9.46 11.22
C LEU A 215 34.07 9.80 12.67
N GLU A 216 35.32 10.19 12.92
CA GLU A 216 35.80 10.63 14.23
C GLU A 216 35.09 11.91 14.68
N ILE A 217 34.96 12.91 13.79
CA ILE A 217 34.20 14.14 14.06
C ILE A 217 32.77 13.84 14.48
N LEU A 218 32.05 12.98 13.73
CA LEU A 218 30.67 12.61 14.06
C LEU A 218 30.58 11.83 15.38
N SER A 219 31.53 10.93 15.63
CA SER A 219 31.58 10.12 16.85
C SER A 219 31.86 10.95 18.09
N SER A 220 32.74 11.96 17.98
CA SER A 220 33.12 12.85 19.08
C SER A 220 31.95 13.70 19.61
N ARG A 221 30.86 13.81 18.86
CA ARG A 221 29.65 14.54 19.26
C ARG A 221 28.71 13.72 20.16
N ASN A 222 29.12 12.53 20.59
CA ASN A 222 28.37 11.66 21.51
C ASN A 222 26.95 11.34 21.01
N PRO A 223 26.79 10.62 19.88
CA PRO A 223 25.49 10.16 19.41
C PRO A 223 24.82 9.25 20.47
N ASN A 224 23.49 9.29 20.53
CA ASN A 224 22.67 8.39 21.34
C ASN A 224 22.83 6.93 20.87
N PHE A 225 22.84 6.73 19.55
CA PHE A 225 23.11 5.43 18.94
C PHE A 225 23.84 5.57 17.62
N ILE A 226 24.42 4.46 17.18
CA ILE A 226 25.06 4.33 15.87
C ILE A 226 24.46 3.11 15.16
N ALA A 227 24.16 3.24 13.87
CA ALA A 227 23.68 2.11 13.07
C ALA A 227 24.48 1.94 11.79
N LEU A 228 24.77 0.69 11.43
CA LEU A 228 25.52 0.33 10.22
C LEU A 228 24.56 -0.06 9.11
N GLY A 229 24.75 0.51 7.93
CA GLY A 229 23.97 0.18 6.75
C GLY A 229 24.33 -1.21 6.20
N ARG A 230 23.28 -1.99 5.90
CA ARG A 230 23.34 -3.32 5.27
C ARG A 230 22.73 -3.26 3.87
N SER A 231 23.05 -4.27 3.06
CA SER A 231 22.50 -4.44 1.69
C SER A 231 22.65 -3.16 0.84
N GLY A 232 21.55 -2.55 0.38
CA GLY A 232 21.57 -1.33 -0.44
C GLY A 232 22.14 -0.08 0.25
N PHE A 233 22.27 -0.10 1.58
CA PHE A 233 22.90 0.92 2.40
C PHE A 233 24.30 0.53 2.88
N SER A 234 24.89 -0.55 2.35
CA SER A 234 26.26 -0.91 2.69
C SER A 234 27.19 0.27 2.44
N GLY A 235 28.04 0.61 3.42
CA GLY A 235 28.93 1.78 3.37
C GLY A 235 28.35 3.06 3.96
N TYR A 236 27.10 3.05 4.42
CA TYR A 236 26.54 4.14 5.20
C TYR A 236 26.57 3.85 6.69
N ILE A 237 26.78 4.89 7.49
CA ILE A 237 26.79 4.86 8.95
C ILE A 237 25.86 5.95 9.44
N VAL A 238 24.94 5.60 10.33
CA VAL A 238 24.01 6.54 10.94
C VAL A 238 24.49 6.90 12.34
N TYR A 239 24.48 8.20 12.63
CA TYR A 239 24.69 8.78 13.96
C TYR A 239 23.37 9.43 14.39
N GLY A 240 22.72 8.85 15.40
CA GLY A 240 21.47 9.37 15.94
C GLY A 240 21.70 10.27 17.14
N PHE A 241 21.19 11.51 17.08
CA PHE A 241 21.21 12.50 18.16
C PHE A 241 19.77 12.80 18.56
N GLU A 242 19.17 11.87 19.31
CA GLU A 242 17.75 11.89 19.69
C GLU A 242 17.40 13.14 20.50
N ASN A 243 18.33 13.62 21.34
CA ASN A 243 18.13 14.82 22.17
C ASN A 243 17.88 16.09 21.34
N ILE A 244 18.32 16.08 20.08
CA ILE A 244 18.12 17.20 19.15
C ILE A 244 17.36 16.79 17.89
N ASN A 245 16.70 15.64 17.92
CA ASN A 245 15.97 15.05 16.80
C ASN A 245 16.76 15.13 15.47
N LEU A 246 18.05 14.78 15.51
CA LEU A 246 18.96 14.90 14.36
C LEU A 246 19.58 13.55 14.05
N PHE A 247 19.44 13.08 12.81
CA PHE A 247 20.00 11.82 12.35
C PHE A 247 20.91 12.06 11.15
N ILE A 248 22.17 11.62 11.27
CA ILE A 248 23.20 11.90 10.28
C ILE A 248 23.64 10.60 9.63
N LEU A 249 23.38 10.50 8.33
CA LEU A 249 23.73 9.38 7.49
C LEU A 249 25.00 9.71 6.70
N GLU A 250 26.13 9.20 7.15
CA GLU A 250 27.44 9.42 6.55
C GLU A 250 27.85 8.26 5.64
N SER A 251 28.30 8.59 4.43
CA SER A 251 28.82 7.62 3.45
C SER A 251 30.34 7.53 3.49
N VAL A 252 30.89 6.31 3.53
CA VAL A 252 32.34 6.10 3.38
C VAL A 252 32.82 6.11 1.92
N TYR A 253 31.89 6.06 0.96
CA TYR A 253 32.22 5.99 -0.47
C TYR A 253 32.33 7.37 -1.11
N TYR A 254 33.41 7.55 -1.88
CA TYR A 254 33.66 8.74 -2.70
C TYR A 254 32.53 9.01 -3.69
N GLY A 255 32.21 10.28 -3.93
CA GLY A 255 31.14 10.72 -4.84
C GLY A 255 29.73 10.72 -4.23
N ASN A 256 29.58 10.27 -2.98
CA ASN A 256 28.34 10.40 -2.22
C ASN A 256 28.37 11.63 -1.31
N ALA A 257 27.31 11.81 -0.52
CA ALA A 257 27.11 12.93 0.39
C ALA A 257 26.77 12.44 1.81
N THR A 258 26.86 13.34 2.78
CA THR A 258 26.23 13.19 4.09
C THR A 258 24.79 13.67 4.00
N TYR A 259 23.87 12.83 4.48
CA TYR A 259 22.45 13.15 4.51
C TYR A 259 22.01 13.40 5.95
N ILE A 260 21.19 14.42 6.15
CA ILE A 260 20.72 14.84 7.46
C ILE A 260 19.20 14.78 7.48
N PHE A 261 18.65 14.21 8.54
CA PHE A 261 17.22 14.06 8.76
C PHE A 261 16.84 14.64 10.12
N ASP A 262 15.69 15.31 10.14
CA ASP A 262 15.03 15.90 11.32
C ASP A 262 13.75 15.14 11.69
N LYS A 263 13.68 13.86 11.32
CA LYS A 263 12.55 12.95 11.59
C LYS A 263 13.00 11.76 12.39
N ASP A 264 12.07 11.13 13.10
CA ASP A 264 12.32 9.93 13.89
C ASP A 264 13.05 8.84 13.09
N TRP A 265 14.11 8.30 13.69
CA TRP A 265 14.85 7.14 13.18
C TRP A 265 13.94 5.96 12.83
N GLU A 266 12.87 5.75 13.58
CA GLU A 266 11.94 4.65 13.32
C GLU A 266 11.23 4.82 11.97
N GLU A 267 10.92 6.05 11.56
CA GLU A 267 10.36 6.35 10.24
C GLU A 267 11.43 6.24 9.15
N PHE A 268 12.62 6.81 9.39
CA PHE A 268 13.71 6.79 8.42
C PHE A 268 14.20 5.37 8.11
N SER A 269 14.36 4.54 9.14
CA SER A 269 14.85 3.15 9.00
C SER A 269 13.92 2.28 8.14
N LYS A 270 12.67 2.70 7.97
CA LYS A 270 11.67 2.06 7.12
C LYS A 270 11.78 2.47 5.65
N LEU A 271 12.51 3.52 5.28
CA LEU A 271 12.60 3.99 3.88
C LEU A 271 13.55 3.13 3.02
N THR A 272 13.29 3.11 1.71
CA THR A 272 14.18 2.58 0.67
C THR A 272 15.19 3.65 0.25
N LYS A 273 16.27 3.22 -0.41
CA LYS A 273 17.27 4.16 -0.94
C LYS A 273 16.68 5.11 -1.99
N ALA A 274 15.72 4.64 -2.78
CA ALA A 274 15.04 5.47 -3.78
C ALA A 274 14.21 6.57 -3.11
N GLU A 275 13.41 6.20 -2.08
CA GLU A 275 12.60 7.15 -1.31
C GLU A 275 13.49 8.21 -0.62
N ILE A 276 14.65 7.83 -0.10
CA ILE A 276 15.60 8.78 0.52
C ILE A 276 16.22 9.74 -0.51
N LEU A 277 16.45 9.28 -1.74
CA LEU A 277 17.08 10.08 -2.80
C LEU A 277 16.09 10.96 -3.57
N GLU A 278 14.77 10.70 -3.45
CA GLU A 278 13.73 11.57 -3.98
C GLU A 278 13.74 12.90 -3.18
N GLU A 279 13.88 14.03 -3.88
CA GLU A 279 14.55 15.27 -3.43
C GLU A 279 13.96 16.04 -2.22
N SER A 280 13.07 15.47 -1.40
CA SER A 280 12.36 16.24 -0.36
C SER A 280 12.23 15.59 1.02
N LEU A 281 12.87 14.45 1.28
CA LEU A 281 12.82 13.82 2.62
C LEU A 281 13.99 14.15 3.54
N GLN A 282 15.11 14.63 2.99
CA GLN A 282 16.30 15.02 3.76
C GLN A 282 16.21 16.48 4.19
N PHE A 283 16.48 16.76 5.46
CA PHE A 283 16.60 18.13 5.98
C PHE A 283 17.77 18.86 5.30
N ALA A 284 18.89 18.16 5.10
CA ALA A 284 20.03 18.70 4.35
C ALA A 284 20.84 17.58 3.68
N ARG A 285 21.56 17.97 2.62
CA ARG A 285 22.53 17.13 1.92
C ARG A 285 23.85 17.88 1.80
N ILE A 286 24.87 17.40 2.51
CA ILE A 286 26.21 18.01 2.54
C ILE A 286 27.14 17.21 1.63
N ILE A 287 27.71 17.86 0.63
CA ILE A 287 28.71 17.24 -0.25
C ILE A 287 30.06 17.20 0.50
N HIS A 288 30.81 16.11 0.36
CA HIS A 288 32.14 15.95 0.97
C HIS A 288 33.18 16.88 0.33
N THR A 289 33.17 18.15 0.72
CA THR A 289 34.13 19.19 0.35
C THR A 289 34.97 19.62 1.57
N SER A 290 35.93 20.52 1.40
CA SER A 290 36.68 21.10 2.52
C SER A 290 35.80 21.90 3.50
N GLY A 291 34.62 22.36 3.06
CA GLY A 291 33.63 23.06 3.89
C GLY A 291 32.72 22.14 4.71
N TRP A 292 32.81 20.83 4.52
CA TRP A 292 31.90 19.83 5.11
C TRP A 292 31.69 19.99 6.62
N GLU A 293 32.78 20.14 7.38
CA GLU A 293 32.71 20.27 8.84
C GLU A 293 32.02 21.57 9.28
N ASN A 294 32.23 22.66 8.53
CA ASN A 294 31.60 23.94 8.80
C ASN A 294 30.09 23.89 8.54
N GLU A 295 29.66 23.24 7.46
CA GLU A 295 28.24 23.02 7.16
C GLU A 295 27.58 22.15 8.21
N LEU A 296 28.25 21.06 8.61
CA LEU A 296 27.79 20.19 9.69
C LEU A 296 27.59 20.99 10.99
N ARG A 297 28.57 21.82 11.37
CA ARG A 297 28.50 22.64 12.59
C ARG A 297 27.33 23.63 12.56
N LYS A 298 27.03 24.25 11.42
CA LYS A 298 25.88 25.17 11.28
C LYS A 298 24.57 24.46 11.59
N ILE A 299 24.37 23.28 11.02
CA ILE A 299 23.13 22.51 11.20
C ILE A 299 22.92 22.08 12.65
N PHE A 300 23.98 21.65 13.34
CA PHE A 300 23.89 21.35 14.77
C PHE A 300 23.48 22.57 15.59
N ASN A 301 24.04 23.74 15.30
CA ASN A 301 23.72 24.98 16.01
C ASN A 301 22.26 25.42 15.74
N GLU A 302 21.80 25.30 14.48
CA GLU A 302 20.43 25.62 14.08
C GLU A 302 19.41 24.72 14.80
N GLN A 303 19.66 23.41 14.87
CA GLN A 303 18.76 22.49 15.56
C GLN A 303 18.72 22.71 17.08
N GLN A 304 19.88 22.99 17.70
CA GLN A 304 19.92 23.36 19.12
C GLN A 304 19.13 24.64 19.41
N ALA A 305 19.21 25.64 18.53
CA ALA A 305 18.47 26.89 18.67
C ALA A 305 16.94 26.70 18.48
N THR A 306 16.53 25.89 17.52
CA THR A 306 15.10 25.57 17.29
C THR A 306 14.46 24.91 18.50
N LEU A 307 15.14 23.95 19.13
CA LEU A 307 14.63 23.28 20.33
C LEU A 307 14.53 24.22 21.53
N PHE A 308 15.54 25.07 21.73
CA PHE A 308 15.53 26.04 22.82
C PHE A 308 14.33 27.00 22.74
N ASN A 309 13.97 27.43 21.52
CA ASN A 309 12.82 28.31 21.26
C ASN A 309 11.45 27.60 21.34
N GLN A 310 11.40 26.27 21.26
CA GLN A 310 10.17 25.48 21.42
C GLN A 310 9.91 25.07 22.88
N SER A 311 10.96 25.06 23.71
CA SER A 311 10.89 24.74 25.15
C SER A 311 10.73 25.96 26.07
N ALA A 312 10.68 27.17 25.51
CA ALA A 312 10.46 28.44 26.21
C ALA A 312 9.04 28.97 25.97
#